data_AF-A0A101HJZ1-F1
#
_entry.id   AF-A0A101HJZ1-F1
#
_cell.length_a   1.000
_cell.length_b   1.000
_cell.length_c   1.000
_cell.angle_alpha   90.00
_cell.angle_beta   90.00
_cell.angle_gamma   90.00
#
_symmetry.space_group_name_H-M   'P 1'
#
loop_
_entity.id
_entity.type
_entity.pdbx_description
1 polymer ?
#
loop_
_entity_poly.entity_id
_entity_poly.type
_entity_poly.pdbx_seq_one_letter_code
_entity_poly.pdbx_strand_id
1 'polypeptide(L)'
;MGFEEFILNLVDSIANANYNMLGTAFMLISIIFWLVVTSWIWVDSDERTTNKWMRLFYVLIGLIPVLGWIIYLIVRPAETIDEIYWGDLERRYLKYEAKDLGDCPRCGTQLYPGFIFCPNCKKRLKRKCSNCGVYVDMEYKYCTNCGNKMQKSIKKEKEVSKEEMQKQIEETKEEAHETVKSKKSKYKTEENFLNRVGESIIKGYKLLGEKIDEILPKTKEEEKKDVSENKDVKKKKEDSNKEKTKMKKN
;
A
#
# COMPACT_ATOMS: atom_id res chain seq x y z
N MET A 1 45.89 46.28 -21.19
CA MET A 1 45.37 46.42 -22.57
C MET A 1 44.65 45.16 -23.08
N GLY A 2 44.94 43.94 -22.61
CA GLY A 2 44.29 42.73 -23.15
C GLY A 2 42.84 42.44 -22.72
N PHE A 3 42.40 42.97 -21.57
CA PHE A 3 41.04 42.69 -21.08
C PHE A 3 39.97 43.52 -21.82
N GLU A 4 40.24 44.78 -22.11
CA GLU A 4 39.33 45.66 -22.85
C GLU A 4 39.14 45.17 -24.29
N GLU A 5 40.21 44.80 -24.98
CA GLU A 5 40.11 44.19 -26.32
C GLU A 5 39.38 42.84 -26.30
N PHE A 6 39.56 42.02 -25.27
CA PHE A 6 38.80 40.78 -25.10
C PHE A 6 37.31 41.04 -24.92
N ILE A 7 36.93 42.00 -24.09
CA ILE A 7 35.52 42.38 -23.88
C ILE A 7 34.91 42.93 -25.15
N LEU A 8 35.63 43.78 -25.89
CA LEU A 8 35.15 44.35 -27.15
C LEU A 8 34.97 43.27 -28.22
N ASN A 9 35.94 42.36 -28.36
CA ASN A 9 35.84 41.22 -29.29
C ASN A 9 34.69 40.27 -28.92
N LEU A 10 34.43 40.06 -27.62
CA LEU A 10 33.32 39.25 -27.13
C LEU A 10 31.97 39.92 -27.44
N VAL A 11 31.84 41.22 -27.20
CA VAL A 11 30.62 42.00 -27.47
C VAL A 11 30.35 42.06 -28.97
N ASP A 12 31.36 42.33 -29.80
CA ASP A 12 31.21 42.35 -31.26
C ASP A 12 30.86 40.98 -31.83
N SER A 13 31.38 39.90 -31.24
CA SER A 13 31.02 38.53 -31.63
C SER A 13 29.56 38.20 -31.28
N ILE A 14 29.04 38.70 -30.15
CA ILE A 14 27.63 38.52 -29.78
C ILE A 14 26.74 39.40 -30.68
N ALA A 15 27.13 40.65 -30.92
CA ALA A 15 26.37 41.61 -31.73
C ALA A 15 26.21 41.15 -33.18
N ASN A 16 27.27 40.58 -33.77
CA ASN A 16 27.27 40.08 -35.15
C ASN A 16 26.82 38.61 -35.28
N ALA A 17 26.47 37.94 -34.17
CA ALA A 17 25.98 36.57 -34.22
C ALA A 17 24.63 36.51 -34.93
N ASN A 18 24.46 35.53 -35.82
CA ASN A 18 23.17 35.28 -36.45
C ASN A 18 22.24 34.60 -35.44
N TYR A 19 21.45 35.39 -34.72
CA TYR A 19 20.57 34.95 -33.64
C TYR A 19 19.62 33.81 -34.05
N ASN A 20 19.24 33.73 -35.33
CA ASN A 20 18.41 32.63 -35.84
C ASN A 20 19.14 31.28 -35.86
N MET A 21 20.40 31.27 -36.28
CA MET A 21 21.23 30.05 -36.29
C MET A 21 21.58 29.62 -34.87
N LEU A 22 21.88 30.58 -33.98
CA LEU A 22 22.17 30.29 -32.58
C LEU A 22 20.94 29.73 -31.85
N GLY A 23 19.77 30.34 -32.05
CA GLY A 23 18.51 29.90 -31.45
C GLY A 23 18.07 28.51 -31.92
N THR A 24 18.22 28.22 -33.21
CA THR A 24 17.89 26.89 -33.76
C THR A 24 18.81 25.81 -33.24
N ALA A 25 20.13 26.06 -33.17
CA ALA A 25 21.08 25.13 -32.57
C ALA A 25 20.77 24.86 -31.08
N PHE A 26 20.49 25.92 -30.30
CA PHE A 26 20.13 25.79 -28.88
C PHE A 26 18.84 25.00 -28.67
N MET A 27 17.83 25.21 -29.53
CA MET A 27 16.56 24.48 -29.46
C MET A 27 16.74 22.99 -29.77
N LEU A 28 17.54 22.64 -30.79
CA LEU A 28 17.88 21.25 -31.12
C LEU A 28 18.62 20.56 -29.97
N ILE A 29 19.62 21.22 -29.39
CA ILE A 29 20.36 20.72 -28.24
C ILE A 29 19.43 20.49 -27.04
N SER A 30 18.53 21.44 -26.77
CA SER A 30 17.55 21.33 -25.69
C SER A 30 16.59 20.17 -25.88
N ILE A 31 16.14 19.91 -27.12
CA ILE A 31 15.30 18.75 -27.44
C ILE A 31 16.07 17.44 -27.21
N ILE A 32 17.30 17.33 -27.70
CA ILE A 32 18.13 16.12 -27.52
C ILE A 32 18.37 15.87 -26.03
N PHE A 33 18.74 16.92 -25.29
CA PHE A 33 18.89 16.85 -23.83
C PHE A 33 17.60 16.36 -23.16
N TRP A 34 16.45 16.85 -23.58
CA TRP A 34 15.17 16.46 -23.00
C TRP A 34 14.77 15.02 -23.32
N LEU A 35 15.12 14.51 -24.51
CA LEU A 35 14.97 13.10 -24.85
C LEU A 35 15.81 12.20 -23.95
N VAL A 36 17.06 12.61 -23.63
CA VAL A 36 17.92 11.90 -22.69
C VAL A 36 17.31 11.88 -21.29
N VAL A 37 16.83 13.02 -20.79
CA VAL A 37 16.16 13.12 -19.48
C VAL A 37 14.91 12.24 -19.42
N THR A 38 14.06 12.30 -20.45
CA THR A 38 12.83 11.49 -20.53
C THR A 38 13.15 10.00 -20.59
N SER A 39 14.19 9.60 -21.33
CA SER A 39 14.67 8.22 -21.40
C SER A 39 15.23 7.74 -20.05
N TRP A 40 15.97 8.61 -19.35
CA TRP A 40 16.45 8.32 -18.00
C TRP A 40 15.29 8.09 -17.02
N ILE A 41 14.24 8.93 -17.06
CA ILE A 41 13.02 8.76 -16.26
C ILE A 41 12.37 7.38 -16.51
N TRP A 42 12.34 6.92 -17.77
CA TRP A 42 11.78 5.61 -18.11
C TRP A 42 12.55 4.46 -17.45
N VAL A 43 13.89 4.47 -17.54
CA VAL A 43 14.74 3.44 -16.91
C VAL A 43 14.62 3.50 -15.40
N ASP A 44 14.70 4.70 -14.84
CA ASP A 44 14.69 4.90 -13.39
C ASP A 44 13.36 4.50 -12.73
N SER A 45 12.24 4.82 -13.40
CA SER A 45 10.92 4.43 -12.91
C SER A 45 10.68 2.92 -12.97
N ASP A 46 11.36 2.19 -13.86
CA ASP A 46 11.30 0.73 -13.93
C ASP A 46 11.84 0.06 -12.66
N GLU A 47 12.95 0.58 -12.13
CA GLU A 47 13.58 0.09 -10.89
C GLU A 47 12.74 0.36 -9.63
N ARG A 48 11.76 1.28 -9.73
CA ARG A 48 10.96 1.78 -8.59
C ARG A 48 9.52 1.29 -8.60
N THR A 49 8.96 0.97 -9.76
CA THR A 49 7.58 0.51 -9.84
C THR A 49 7.38 -0.59 -10.86
N THR A 50 6.70 -1.66 -10.43
CA THR A 50 6.29 -2.77 -11.31
C THR A 50 5.05 -2.44 -12.14
N ASN A 51 4.30 -1.39 -11.77
CA ASN A 51 3.05 -1.05 -12.42
C ASN A 51 3.30 -0.18 -13.66
N LYS A 52 2.97 -0.74 -14.84
CA LYS A 52 3.10 -0.07 -16.15
C LYS A 52 2.37 1.27 -16.23
N TRP A 53 1.22 1.41 -15.57
CA TRP A 53 0.45 2.66 -15.57
C TRP A 53 1.16 3.77 -14.81
N MET A 54 1.76 3.42 -13.66
CA MET A 54 2.53 4.38 -12.88
C MET A 54 3.80 4.81 -13.63
N ARG A 55 4.45 3.86 -14.32
CA ARG A 55 5.60 4.14 -15.18
C ARG A 55 5.25 5.12 -16.30
N LEU A 56 4.12 4.88 -16.98
CA LEU A 56 3.64 5.79 -18.03
C LEU A 56 3.31 7.18 -17.48
N PHE A 57 2.71 7.26 -16.30
CA PHE A 57 2.41 8.53 -15.64
C PHE A 57 3.66 9.36 -15.32
N TYR A 58 4.73 8.72 -14.81
CA TYR A 58 6.00 9.42 -14.57
C TYR A 58 6.63 9.96 -15.84
N VAL A 59 6.59 9.18 -16.93
CA VAL A 59 7.13 9.60 -18.22
C VAL A 59 6.30 10.75 -18.81
N LEU A 60 4.97 10.70 -18.66
CA LEU A 60 4.06 11.77 -19.11
C LEU A 60 4.33 13.08 -18.36
N ILE A 61 4.51 13.03 -17.04
CA ILE A 61 4.94 14.22 -16.25
C ILE A 61 6.31 14.69 -16.72
N GLY A 62 7.25 13.75 -16.92
CA GLY A 62 8.61 14.00 -17.38
C GLY A 62 8.72 14.59 -18.77
N LEU A 63 7.66 14.63 -19.58
CA LEU A 63 7.66 15.34 -20.86
C LEU A 63 7.59 16.86 -20.69
N ILE A 64 7.09 17.37 -19.55
CA ILE A 64 7.00 18.81 -19.28
C ILE A 64 8.39 19.33 -18.89
N PRO A 65 9.03 20.18 -19.73
CA PRO A 65 10.39 20.67 -19.50
C PRO A 65 10.55 21.32 -18.12
N VAL A 66 11.68 21.03 -17.46
CA VAL A 66 12.09 21.58 -16.15
C VAL A 66 11.13 21.25 -15.01
N LEU A 67 9.89 21.76 -15.05
CA LEU A 67 8.88 21.58 -14.03
C LEU A 67 8.47 20.11 -13.87
N GLY A 68 8.28 19.39 -14.98
CA GLY A 68 7.96 17.97 -14.95
C GLY A 68 9.07 17.12 -14.33
N TRP A 69 10.33 17.42 -14.67
CA TRP A 69 11.49 16.76 -14.05
C TRP A 69 11.59 17.05 -12.54
N ILE A 70 11.34 18.29 -12.11
CA ILE A 70 11.31 18.64 -10.69
C ILE A 70 10.19 17.89 -9.96
N ILE A 71 8.96 17.90 -10.51
CA ILE A 71 7.82 17.17 -9.95
C ILE A 71 8.14 15.68 -9.87
N TYR A 72 8.73 15.13 -10.92
CA TYR A 72 9.16 13.74 -10.93
C TYR A 72 10.14 13.44 -9.78
N LEU A 73 11.17 14.26 -9.57
CA LEU A 73 12.12 14.06 -8.47
C LEU A 73 11.46 14.10 -7.08
N ILE A 74 10.37 14.86 -6.92
CA ILE A 74 9.61 14.96 -5.66
C ILE A 74 8.69 13.75 -5.46
N VAL A 75 7.98 13.32 -6.50
CA VAL A 75 7.01 12.21 -6.42
C VAL A 75 7.71 10.84 -6.47
N ARG A 76 8.90 10.77 -7.08
CA ARG A 76 9.69 9.55 -7.24
C ARG A 76 9.92 8.87 -5.88
N PRO A 77 9.62 7.57 -5.76
CA PRO A 77 9.91 6.80 -4.55
C PRO A 77 11.41 6.83 -4.21
N ALA A 78 11.72 7.03 -2.92
CA ALA A 78 13.09 7.10 -2.45
C ALA A 78 13.80 5.74 -2.52
N GLU A 79 13.09 4.64 -2.22
CA GLU A 79 13.64 3.28 -2.23
C GLU A 79 13.31 2.56 -3.55
N THR A 80 14.26 1.77 -4.04
CA THR A 80 14.04 0.84 -5.16
C THR A 80 13.35 -0.44 -4.70
N ILE A 81 12.76 -1.18 -5.63
CA ILE A 81 12.12 -2.47 -5.31
C ILE A 81 13.14 -3.46 -4.74
N ASP A 82 14.36 -3.43 -5.26
CA ASP A 82 15.46 -4.30 -4.81
C ASP A 82 15.91 -3.94 -3.39
N GLU A 83 16.04 -2.66 -3.05
CA GLU A 83 16.37 -2.22 -1.68
C GLU A 83 15.32 -2.70 -0.67
N ILE A 84 14.03 -2.55 -0.99
CA ILE A 84 12.94 -3.03 -0.14
C ILE A 84 13.02 -4.55 0.03
N TYR A 85 13.32 -5.27 -1.04
CA TYR A 85 13.44 -6.72 -1.04
C TYR A 85 14.61 -7.19 -0.16
N TRP A 86 15.81 -6.65 -0.35
CA TRP A 86 16.99 -6.99 0.45
C TRP A 86 16.79 -6.61 1.91
N GLY A 87 16.23 -5.44 2.19
CA GLY A 87 15.91 -5.03 3.55
C GLY A 87 14.90 -5.95 4.24
N ASP A 88 13.92 -6.49 3.51
CA ASP A 88 12.98 -7.45 4.09
C ASP A 88 13.62 -8.82 4.32
N LEU A 89 14.48 -9.27 3.40
CA LEU A 89 15.23 -10.52 3.54
C LEU A 89 16.15 -10.46 4.75
N GLU A 90 16.87 -9.36 4.94
CA GLU A 90 17.74 -9.13 6.09
C GLU A 90 16.95 -9.11 7.40
N ARG A 91 15.81 -8.40 7.46
CA ARG A 91 14.92 -8.42 8.63
C ARG A 91 14.44 -9.83 8.97
N ARG A 92 14.17 -10.68 7.96
CA ARG A 92 13.77 -12.07 8.19
C ARG A 92 14.95 -12.92 8.66
N TYR A 93 16.13 -12.72 8.10
CA TYR A 93 17.36 -13.41 8.49
C TYR A 93 17.72 -13.12 9.94
N LEU A 94 17.77 -11.84 10.34
CA LEU A 94 18.04 -11.43 11.72
C LEU A 94 17.03 -12.00 12.71
N LYS A 95 15.73 -12.07 12.33
CA LYS A 95 14.69 -12.72 13.16
C LYS A 95 14.87 -14.23 13.28
N TYR A 96 15.44 -14.87 12.27
CA TYR A 96 15.71 -16.31 12.29
C TYR A 96 16.92 -16.60 13.17
N GLU A 97 18.02 -15.88 12.97
CA GLU A 97 19.24 -15.99 13.77
C GLU A 97 18.92 -15.76 15.26
N ALA A 98 18.19 -14.68 15.59
CA ALA A 98 17.75 -14.41 16.96
C ALA A 98 16.91 -15.52 17.60
N LYS A 99 16.20 -16.35 16.83
CA LYS A 99 15.45 -17.50 17.37
C LYS A 99 16.35 -18.69 17.68
N ASP A 100 17.47 -18.83 16.99
CA ASP A 100 18.36 -19.98 17.14
C ASP A 100 19.28 -19.88 18.38
N LEU A 101 19.43 -18.68 18.95
CA LEU A 101 20.25 -18.43 20.15
C LEU A 101 19.71 -19.12 21.43
N GLY A 102 18.50 -19.66 21.40
CA GLY A 102 17.89 -20.33 22.56
C GLY A 102 17.55 -19.38 23.71
N ASP A 103 17.43 -18.08 23.44
CA ASP A 103 17.15 -17.07 24.44
C ASP A 103 15.73 -17.16 25.00
N CYS A 104 15.53 -16.63 26.21
CA CYS A 104 14.22 -16.61 26.83
C CYS A 104 13.24 -15.71 26.03
N PRO A 105 12.08 -16.22 25.55
CA PRO A 105 11.15 -15.46 24.72
C PRO A 105 10.44 -14.31 25.46
N ARG A 106 10.62 -14.19 26.78
CA ARG A 106 10.04 -13.12 27.59
C ARG A 106 11.03 -11.98 27.89
N CYS A 107 12.31 -12.28 28.07
CA CYS A 107 13.28 -11.31 28.58
C CYS A 107 14.63 -11.29 27.85
N GLY A 108 14.83 -12.16 26.85
CA GLY A 108 16.05 -12.20 26.05
C GLY A 108 17.29 -12.75 26.76
N THR A 109 17.16 -13.27 27.98
CA THR A 109 18.30 -13.90 28.68
C THR A 109 18.69 -15.21 28.00
N GLN A 110 19.99 -15.38 27.73
CA GLN A 110 20.56 -16.60 27.16
C GLN A 110 20.33 -17.81 28.08
N LEU A 111 19.85 -18.92 27.51
CA LEU A 111 19.52 -20.13 28.25
C LEU A 111 20.38 -21.29 27.78
N TYR A 112 20.93 -22.06 28.73
CA TYR A 112 21.62 -23.31 28.42
C TYR A 112 20.61 -24.47 28.25
N PRO A 113 20.98 -25.55 27.54
CA PRO A 113 20.14 -26.74 27.44
C PRO A 113 19.90 -27.33 28.84
N GLY A 114 18.63 -27.41 29.25
CA GLY A 114 18.21 -28.07 30.51
C GLY A 114 17.34 -27.22 31.42
N PHE A 115 17.31 -25.89 31.23
CA PHE A 115 16.45 -25.01 32.01
C PHE A 115 14.96 -25.31 31.78
N ILE A 116 14.23 -25.56 32.87
CA ILE A 116 12.76 -25.72 32.86
C ILE A 116 12.07 -24.37 33.07
N PHE A 117 12.72 -23.48 33.83
CA PHE A 117 12.30 -22.11 34.08
C PHE A 117 13.47 -21.15 33.80
N CYS A 118 13.17 -19.97 33.29
CA CYS A 118 14.15 -18.91 33.10
C CYS A 118 14.64 -18.40 34.47
N PRO A 119 15.96 -18.28 34.70
CA PRO A 119 16.51 -17.79 35.97
C PRO A 119 16.22 -16.30 36.22
N ASN A 120 16.05 -15.50 35.16
CA ASN A 120 15.85 -14.05 35.27
C ASN A 120 14.37 -13.67 35.48
N CYS A 121 13.47 -14.15 34.60
CA CYS A 121 12.04 -13.75 34.64
C CYS A 121 11.08 -14.82 35.15
N LYS A 122 11.58 -15.98 35.62
CA LYS A 122 10.79 -17.13 36.11
C LYS A 122 9.79 -17.72 35.11
N LYS A 123 9.88 -17.35 33.82
CA LYS A 123 9.03 -17.92 32.77
C LYS A 123 9.27 -19.42 32.65
N ARG A 124 8.20 -20.22 32.60
CA ARG A 124 8.30 -21.66 32.31
C ARG A 124 8.63 -21.87 30.83
N LEU A 125 9.71 -22.58 30.56
CA LEU A 125 10.28 -22.84 29.24
C LEU A 125 9.90 -24.23 28.72
N LYS A 126 9.94 -25.24 29.61
CA LYS A 126 9.65 -26.64 29.26
C LYS A 126 8.41 -27.18 29.99
N ARG A 127 7.72 -28.11 29.34
CA ARG A 127 6.59 -28.87 29.89
C ARG A 127 6.85 -30.36 29.79
N LYS A 128 6.42 -31.10 30.81
CA LYS A 128 6.57 -32.55 30.87
C LYS A 128 5.55 -33.21 29.93
N CYS A 129 6.00 -34.12 29.07
CA CYS A 129 5.11 -34.91 28.23
C CYS A 129 4.31 -35.88 29.09
N SER A 130 2.99 -35.98 28.87
CA SER A 130 2.11 -36.91 29.57
C SER A 130 2.33 -38.37 29.17
N ASN A 131 2.90 -38.63 27.99
CA ASN A 131 3.12 -39.98 27.47
C ASN A 131 4.46 -40.57 27.91
N CYS A 132 5.57 -39.86 27.65
CA CYS A 132 6.92 -40.37 27.93
C CYS A 132 7.65 -39.68 29.09
N GLY A 133 7.05 -38.68 29.74
CA GLY A 133 7.63 -37.98 30.89
C GLY A 133 8.81 -37.04 30.60
N VAL A 134 9.24 -36.89 29.34
CA VAL A 134 10.37 -36.01 28.94
C VAL A 134 9.94 -34.54 28.93
N TYR A 135 10.84 -33.63 29.32
CA TYR A 135 10.64 -32.19 29.22
C TYR A 135 10.87 -31.70 27.79
N VAL A 136 9.85 -31.10 27.21
CA VAL A 136 9.85 -30.56 25.84
C VAL A 136 9.57 -29.06 25.90
N ASP A 137 10.17 -28.30 24.98
CA ASP A 137 9.94 -26.85 24.89
C ASP A 137 8.46 -26.50 24.69
N MET A 138 8.05 -25.39 25.29
CA MET A 138 6.64 -24.99 25.34
C MET A 138 6.09 -24.66 23.94
N GLU A 139 6.95 -24.22 23.01
CA GLU A 139 6.61 -23.85 21.63
C GLU A 139 6.32 -25.07 20.74
N TYR A 140 6.82 -26.24 21.12
CA TYR A 140 6.71 -27.44 20.30
C TYR A 140 5.30 -28.02 20.41
N LYS A 141 4.70 -28.27 19.24
CA LYS A 141 3.36 -28.87 19.11
C LYS A 141 3.36 -30.37 19.39
N TYR A 142 4.51 -31.02 19.22
CA TYR A 142 4.69 -32.46 19.35
C TYR A 142 5.90 -32.74 20.24
N CYS A 143 5.88 -33.87 20.96
CA CYS A 143 7.02 -34.32 21.75
C CYS A 143 8.16 -34.76 20.82
N THR A 144 9.37 -34.22 21.01
CA THR A 144 10.57 -34.60 20.24
C THR A 144 11.00 -36.05 20.47
N ASN A 145 10.63 -36.64 21.61
CA ASN A 145 11.02 -38.01 21.95
C ASN A 145 10.00 -39.07 21.48
N CYS A 146 8.70 -38.86 21.74
CA CYS A 146 7.66 -39.88 21.45
C CYS A 146 6.63 -39.47 20.39
N GLY A 147 6.74 -38.28 19.80
CA GLY A 147 5.81 -37.80 18.77
C GLY A 147 4.41 -37.41 19.27
N ASN A 148 4.08 -37.65 20.55
CA ASN A 148 2.75 -37.34 21.08
C ASN A 148 2.42 -35.84 20.94
N LYS A 149 1.18 -35.52 20.55
CA LYS A 149 0.70 -34.15 20.43
C LYS A 149 0.60 -33.51 21.80
N MET A 150 1.33 -32.43 22.00
CA MET A 150 1.41 -31.76 23.28
C MET A 150 0.19 -30.84 23.47
N GLN A 151 -0.87 -31.38 24.07
CA GLN A 151 -2.12 -30.65 24.30
C GLN A 151 -1.86 -29.36 25.09
N LYS A 152 -2.24 -28.21 24.52
CA LYS A 152 -2.34 -26.96 25.27
C LYS A 152 -3.68 -27.06 25.98
N SER A 153 -3.69 -27.05 27.31
CA SER A 153 -4.94 -26.92 28.07
C SER A 153 -5.49 -25.51 27.83
N ILE A 154 -6.13 -25.30 26.69
CA ILE A 154 -6.96 -24.14 26.48
C ILE A 154 -8.12 -24.38 27.43
N LYS A 155 -8.15 -23.65 28.55
CA LYS A 155 -9.40 -23.52 29.31
C LYS A 155 -10.39 -22.99 28.29
N LYS A 156 -11.37 -23.81 27.89
CA LYS A 156 -12.50 -23.34 27.10
C LYS A 156 -13.14 -22.25 27.93
N GLU A 157 -12.92 -21.01 27.53
CA GLU A 157 -13.73 -19.89 27.98
C GLU A 157 -15.17 -20.28 27.63
N LYS A 158 -16.06 -20.24 28.63
CA LYS A 158 -17.46 -20.62 28.41
C LYS A 158 -17.97 -19.73 27.29
N GLU A 159 -18.40 -20.34 26.19
CA GLU A 159 -19.05 -19.61 25.11
C GLU A 159 -20.29 -18.94 25.73
N VAL A 160 -20.19 -17.63 25.99
CA VAL A 160 -21.34 -16.80 26.30
C VAL A 160 -22.29 -16.90 25.12
N SER A 161 -23.58 -17.09 25.39
CA SER A 161 -24.54 -17.32 24.33
C SER A 161 -24.57 -16.12 23.38
N LYS A 162 -24.79 -16.38 22.08
CA LYS A 162 -24.84 -15.32 21.06
C LYS A 162 -25.88 -14.24 21.40
N GLU A 163 -26.94 -14.63 22.11
CA GLU A 163 -28.02 -13.74 22.54
C GLU A 163 -27.57 -12.79 23.67
N GLU A 164 -26.81 -13.28 24.65
CA GLU A 164 -26.24 -12.44 25.72
C GLU A 164 -25.19 -11.46 25.17
N MET A 165 -24.39 -11.91 24.19
CA MET A 165 -23.39 -11.06 23.53
C MET A 165 -24.03 -9.95 22.68
N GLN A 166 -25.15 -10.25 21.99
CA GLN A 166 -25.89 -9.26 21.22
C GLN A 166 -26.52 -8.19 22.13
N LYS A 167 -27.10 -8.60 23.26
CA LYS A 167 -27.65 -7.66 24.25
C LYS A 167 -26.59 -6.70 24.78
N GLN A 168 -25.40 -7.19 25.11
CA GLN A 168 -24.29 -6.33 25.57
C GLN A 168 -23.83 -5.33 24.49
N ILE A 169 -23.78 -5.75 23.22
CA ILE A 169 -23.41 -4.86 22.11
C ILE A 169 -24.47 -3.78 21.90
N GLU A 170 -25.76 -4.13 22.01
CA GLU A 170 -26.88 -3.21 21.83
C GLU A 170 -26.95 -2.20 22.98
N GLU A 171 -26.82 -2.66 24.22
CA GLU A 171 -26.73 -1.79 25.41
C GLU A 171 -25.53 -0.83 25.33
N THR A 172 -24.35 -1.33 24.94
CA THR A 172 -23.15 -0.49 24.78
C THR A 172 -23.32 0.54 23.65
N LYS A 173 -24.01 0.16 22.56
CA LYS A 173 -24.28 1.04 21.42
C LYS A 173 -25.26 2.14 21.81
N GLU A 174 -26.30 1.82 22.57
CA GLU A 174 -27.27 2.80 23.08
C GLU A 174 -26.61 3.80 24.03
N GLU A 175 -25.78 3.32 24.96
CA GLU A 175 -25.04 4.17 25.90
C GLU A 175 -24.04 5.09 25.17
N ALA A 176 -23.34 4.56 24.14
CA ALA A 176 -22.46 5.34 23.28
C ALA A 176 -23.25 6.41 22.48
N HIS A 177 -24.45 6.08 22.00
CA HIS A 177 -25.28 7.01 21.25
C HIS A 177 -25.82 8.14 22.14
N GLU A 178 -26.15 7.83 23.40
CA GLU A 178 -26.61 8.80 24.39
C GLU A 178 -25.47 9.72 24.88
N THR A 179 -24.27 9.17 25.10
CA THR A 179 -23.09 9.96 25.45
C THR A 179 -22.64 10.89 24.32
N VAL A 180 -22.74 10.49 23.05
CA VAL A 180 -22.47 11.37 21.90
C VAL A 180 -23.55 12.46 21.77
N LYS A 181 -24.81 12.14 22.09
CA LYS A 181 -25.91 13.12 22.03
C LYS A 181 -25.82 14.17 23.15
N SER A 182 -25.40 13.75 24.34
CA SER A 182 -25.23 14.63 25.51
C SER A 182 -23.92 15.43 25.45
N LYS A 183 -22.80 14.81 25.07
CA LYS A 183 -21.57 15.52 24.70
C LYS A 183 -21.66 15.96 23.25
N LYS A 184 -22.40 17.05 22.98
CA LYS A 184 -22.34 17.77 21.70
C LYS A 184 -20.90 18.21 21.42
N SER A 185 -20.12 17.34 20.79
CA SER A 185 -18.76 17.63 20.40
C SER A 185 -18.76 18.76 19.36
N LYS A 186 -17.73 19.61 19.45
CA LYS A 186 -17.37 20.80 18.67
C LYS A 186 -17.66 20.82 17.15
N TYR A 187 -18.05 19.70 16.54
CA TYR A 187 -18.17 19.51 15.09
C TYR A 187 -19.46 20.02 14.44
N LYS A 188 -20.48 20.41 15.22
CA LYS A 188 -21.77 20.86 14.65
C LYS A 188 -21.69 22.19 13.88
N THR A 189 -20.64 23.00 14.10
CA THR A 189 -20.45 24.28 13.40
C THR A 189 -19.86 24.10 11.99
N GLU A 190 -19.09 23.05 11.72
CA GLU A 190 -18.46 22.82 10.41
C GLU A 190 -19.38 22.09 9.40
N GLU A 191 -20.36 21.33 9.90
CA GLU A 191 -21.30 20.57 9.06
C GLU A 191 -22.11 21.49 8.11
N ASN A 192 -22.46 22.70 8.58
CA ASN A 192 -23.12 23.71 7.75
C ASN A 192 -22.22 24.27 6.64
N PHE A 193 -20.89 24.33 6.86
CA PHE A 193 -19.94 24.82 5.85
C PHE A 193 -19.65 23.73 4.81
N LEU A 194 -19.38 22.50 5.26
CA LEU A 194 -19.13 21.35 4.38
C LEU A 194 -20.32 21.04 3.47
N ASN A 195 -21.55 21.09 4.00
CA ASN A 195 -22.75 20.86 3.19
C ASN A 195 -22.94 21.98 2.13
N ARG A 196 -22.61 23.23 2.49
CA ARG A 196 -22.71 24.39 1.57
C ARG A 196 -21.63 24.37 0.48
N VAL A 197 -20.43 23.93 0.82
CA VAL A 197 -19.32 23.74 -0.13
C VAL A 197 -19.60 22.54 -1.03
N GLY A 198 -20.08 21.43 -0.46
CA GLY A 198 -20.47 20.24 -1.20
C GLY A 198 -21.56 20.51 -2.23
N GLU A 199 -22.64 21.22 -1.85
CA GLU A 199 -23.69 21.63 -2.79
C GLU A 199 -23.15 22.52 -3.91
N SER A 200 -22.24 23.45 -3.60
CA SER A 200 -21.67 24.37 -4.59
C SER A 200 -20.74 23.66 -5.58
N ILE A 201 -19.97 22.68 -5.12
CA ILE A 201 -19.10 21.84 -5.97
C ILE A 201 -19.94 20.96 -6.89
N ILE A 202 -20.96 20.27 -6.34
CA ILE A 202 -21.87 19.42 -7.14
C ILE A 202 -22.60 20.25 -8.20
N LYS A 203 -23.04 21.46 -7.84
CA LYS A 203 -23.69 22.39 -8.79
C LYS A 203 -22.72 22.88 -9.86
N GLY A 204 -21.46 23.11 -9.50
CA GLY A 204 -20.38 23.44 -10.44
C GLY A 204 -20.11 22.31 -11.45
N TYR A 205 -20.00 21.06 -10.99
CA TYR A 205 -19.85 19.90 -11.88
C TYR A 205 -21.06 19.67 -12.78
N LYS A 206 -22.28 19.91 -12.27
CA LYS A 206 -23.51 19.79 -13.07
C LYS A 206 -23.60 20.85 -14.17
N LEU A 207 -23.24 22.09 -13.86
CA LEU A 207 -23.16 23.20 -14.83
C LEU A 207 -22.02 23.00 -15.85
N LEU A 208 -20.89 22.44 -15.43
CA LEU A 208 -19.81 22.05 -16.33
C LEU A 208 -20.23 20.89 -17.23
N GLY A 209 -20.95 19.90 -16.71
CA GLY A 209 -21.52 18.79 -17.48
C GLY A 209 -22.52 19.26 -18.54
N GLU A 210 -23.45 20.16 -18.19
CA GLU A 210 -24.41 20.73 -19.14
C GLU A 210 -23.73 21.58 -20.23
N LYS A 211 -22.66 22.33 -19.90
CA LYS A 211 -21.85 23.06 -20.89
C LYS A 211 -21.02 22.14 -21.80
N ILE A 212 -20.59 20.99 -21.32
CA ILE A 212 -19.84 20.00 -22.10
C ILE A 212 -20.79 19.26 -23.07
N ASP A 213 -22.04 19.01 -22.66
CA ASP A 213 -23.09 18.42 -23.51
C ASP A 213 -23.53 19.36 -24.66
N GLU A 214 -23.33 20.68 -24.53
CA GLU A 214 -23.67 21.68 -25.55
C GLU A 214 -22.58 21.85 -26.63
N ILE A 215 -21.33 21.46 -26.33
CA ILE A 215 -20.16 21.63 -27.22
C ILE A 215 -19.86 20.36 -28.05
N LEU A 216 -20.40 19.19 -27.66
CA LEU A 216 -20.14 17.93 -28.36
C LEU A 216 -21.30 17.55 -29.30
N PRO A 217 -21.10 17.49 -30.63
CA PRO A 217 -22.09 16.92 -31.54
C PRO A 217 -22.24 15.42 -31.25
N LYS A 218 -23.51 14.98 -31.18
CA LYS A 218 -23.95 13.59 -30.96
C LYS A 218 -23.11 12.58 -31.75
N THR A 219 -22.37 11.76 -31.03
CA THR A 219 -22.04 10.38 -31.45
C THR A 219 -22.57 9.44 -30.37
N LYS A 220 -23.87 9.18 -30.44
CA LYS A 220 -24.50 8.04 -29.77
C LYS A 220 -24.95 7.09 -30.86
N GLU A 221 -24.13 6.07 -31.11
CA GLU A 221 -24.56 4.73 -31.47
C GLU A 221 -23.30 3.86 -31.59
N GLU A 222 -22.84 3.34 -30.46
CA GLU A 222 -22.11 2.07 -30.29
C GLU A 222 -21.51 2.04 -28.88
N GLU A 223 -22.20 1.34 -27.97
CA GLU A 223 -21.72 0.75 -26.70
C GLU A 223 -22.89 0.65 -25.69
N LYS A 224 -23.96 -0.01 -26.13
CA LYS A 224 -24.91 -0.68 -25.23
C LYS A 224 -25.05 -2.13 -25.70
N LYS A 225 -23.97 -2.92 -25.63
CA LYS A 225 -24.07 -4.38 -25.74
C LYS A 225 -23.24 -5.19 -24.72
N ASP A 226 -22.25 -4.64 -24.04
CA ASP A 226 -21.34 -5.50 -23.23
C ASP A 226 -21.59 -5.61 -21.71
N VAL A 227 -22.72 -5.12 -21.17
CA VAL A 227 -22.97 -5.21 -19.71
C VAL A 227 -24.18 -6.09 -19.32
N SER A 228 -24.95 -6.61 -20.28
CA SER A 228 -26.08 -7.52 -19.99
C SER A 228 -25.74 -9.01 -20.07
N GLU A 229 -24.63 -9.42 -20.71
CA GLU A 229 -24.36 -10.86 -20.92
C GLU A 229 -23.66 -11.55 -19.73
N ASN A 230 -23.12 -10.78 -18.78
CA ASN A 230 -22.41 -11.34 -17.62
C ASN A 230 -23.29 -11.70 -16.40
N LYS A 231 -24.62 -11.52 -16.49
CA LYS A 231 -25.56 -11.92 -15.42
C LYS A 231 -26.19 -13.30 -15.61
N ASP A 232 -26.25 -13.82 -16.84
CA ASP A 232 -26.85 -15.14 -17.11
C ASP A 232 -25.85 -16.31 -17.07
N VAL A 233 -24.54 -16.03 -17.19
CA VAL A 233 -23.49 -17.06 -17.04
C VAL A 233 -23.20 -17.39 -15.56
N LYS A 234 -23.46 -16.46 -14.63
CA LYS A 234 -23.23 -16.67 -13.19
C LYS A 234 -24.35 -17.48 -12.52
N LYS A 235 -25.56 -17.47 -13.06
CA LYS A 235 -26.72 -18.21 -12.51
C LYS A 235 -26.69 -19.71 -12.87
N LYS A 236 -26.17 -20.11 -14.04
CA LYS A 236 -26.04 -21.53 -14.43
C LYS A 236 -24.91 -22.31 -13.75
N LYS A 237 -23.93 -21.63 -13.13
CA LYS A 237 -22.83 -22.30 -12.38
C LYS A 237 -23.17 -22.57 -10.91
N GLU A 238 -24.17 -21.88 -10.33
CA GLU A 238 -24.59 -22.12 -8.94
C GLU A 238 -25.59 -23.29 -8.81
N ASP A 239 -26.44 -23.53 -9.82
CA ASP A 239 -27.42 -24.63 -9.78
C ASP A 239 -26.79 -26.01 -10.05
N SER A 240 -25.73 -26.10 -10.86
CA SER A 240 -25.02 -27.37 -11.12
C SER A 240 -24.14 -27.87 -9.97
N ASN A 241 -23.82 -27.01 -8.99
CA ASN A 241 -22.98 -27.38 -7.83
C ASN A 241 -23.81 -27.78 -6.59
N LYS A 242 -25.11 -27.45 -6.57
CA LYS A 242 -26.08 -27.88 -5.52
C LYS A 242 -26.63 -29.29 -5.74
N GLU A 243 -26.67 -29.80 -6.97
CA GLU A 243 -27.07 -31.19 -7.24
C GLU A 243 -25.95 -32.20 -6.95
N LYS A 244 -24.68 -31.86 -7.21
CA LYS A 244 -23.54 -32.76 -6.95
C LYS A 244 -23.20 -32.96 -5.47
N THR A 245 -23.65 -32.07 -4.59
CA THR A 245 -23.46 -32.17 -3.13
C THR A 245 -24.55 -32.97 -2.42
N LYS A 246 -25.71 -33.23 -3.06
CA LYS A 246 -26.76 -34.11 -2.50
C LYS A 246 -26.60 -35.59 -2.85
N MET A 247 -25.80 -35.94 -3.86
CA MET A 247 -25.54 -37.34 -4.25
C MET A 247 -24.32 -38.00 -3.56
N LYS A 248 -23.61 -37.29 -2.68
CA LYS A 248 -22.42 -37.80 -1.96
C LYS A 248 -22.65 -38.04 -0.46
N LYS A 249 -23.91 -38.03 -0.01
CA LYS A 249 -24.30 -38.16 1.40
C LYS A 249 -25.39 -39.21 1.67
N ASN A 250 -25.67 -40.09 0.71
CA ASN A 250 -26.30 -41.38 0.91
C ASN A 250 -25.28 -42.47 0.55
#